data_AF-A0A418RM27-F1
#
_entry.id   AF-A0A418RM27-F1
#
_cell.length_a   1.000
_cell.length_b   1.000
_cell.length_c   1.000
_cell.angle_alpha   90.00
_cell.angle_beta   90.00
_cell.angle_gamma   90.00
#
_symmetry.space_group_name_H-M   'P 1'
#
loop_
_entity.id
_entity.type
_entity.pdbx_description
1 polymer ?
#
loop_
_entity_poly.entity_id
_entity_poly.type
_entity_poly.pdbx_seq_one_letter_code
_entity_poly.pdbx_strand_id
1 'polypeptide(L)'
;MDFYLKAQKWNKKKCPNTSKLAQPVKWRTVKDATVIKVSRAKYRGSEFDGVFLVVNGSSIKESKSGKGKKKVFCLWYGHQIQTDFPELTIDIATTEVIDNYKGKVVVDLAEAKKK
;
A
#
# COMPACT_ATOMS: atom_id res chain seq x y z
N MET A 1 -2.98 13.17 4.62
CA MET A 1 -2.55 12.70 3.28
C MET A 1 -1.17 13.24 2.88
N ASP A 2 -0.65 14.25 3.58
CA ASP A 2 0.65 14.90 3.34
C ASP A 2 1.89 14.00 3.32
N PHE A 3 1.91 12.87 4.04
CA PHE A 3 3.16 12.07 4.12
C PHE A 3 3.60 11.52 2.77
N TYR A 4 2.64 11.15 1.91
CA TYR A 4 2.95 10.55 0.62
C TYR A 4 3.39 11.62 -0.39
N LEU A 5 2.67 12.75 -0.43
CA LEU A 5 2.95 13.86 -1.34
C LEU A 5 4.19 14.68 -0.97
N LYS A 6 4.61 14.66 0.30
CA LYS A 6 5.86 15.30 0.77
C LYS A 6 7.08 14.39 0.69
N ALA A 7 6.91 13.11 0.36
CA ALA A 7 8.03 12.18 0.30
C ALA A 7 8.91 12.43 -0.94
N GLN A 8 10.18 12.04 -0.85
CA GLN A 8 11.09 12.13 -2.00
C GLN A 8 10.56 11.26 -3.14
N LYS A 9 10.62 11.79 -4.37
CA LYS A 9 10.28 11.02 -5.57
C LYS A 9 11.24 9.83 -5.72
N TRP A 10 10.74 8.78 -6.34
CA TRP A 10 11.45 7.53 -6.54
C TRP A 10 12.89 7.74 -7.04
N ASN A 11 13.85 7.16 -6.31
CA ASN A 11 15.27 7.17 -6.66
C ASN A 11 15.75 5.74 -6.98
N LYS A 12 16.11 5.48 -8.24
CA LYS A 12 16.58 4.17 -8.72
C LYS A 12 17.75 3.58 -7.91
N LYS A 13 18.60 4.41 -7.29
CA LYS A 13 19.74 3.94 -6.47
C LYS A 13 19.34 3.47 -5.08
N LYS A 14 18.22 3.96 -4.54
CA LYS A 14 17.78 3.69 -3.16
C LYS A 14 16.51 2.83 -3.08
N CYS A 15 15.78 2.72 -4.18
CA CYS A 15 14.49 2.07 -4.26
C CYS A 15 14.50 1.03 -5.39
N PRO A 16 14.51 -0.26 -5.06
CA PRO A 16 14.51 -1.30 -6.07
C PRO A 16 13.20 -1.26 -6.88
N ASN A 17 13.28 -1.68 -8.16
CA ASN A 17 12.11 -1.85 -9.02
C ASN A 17 11.13 -2.88 -8.45
N THR A 18 11.68 -3.99 -7.94
CA THR A 18 10.95 -5.10 -7.32
C THR A 18 11.69 -5.58 -6.07
N SER A 19 10.94 -6.04 -5.07
CA SER A 19 11.50 -6.74 -3.92
C SER A 19 10.50 -7.81 -3.49
N LYS A 20 11.00 -9.02 -3.21
CA LYS A 20 10.20 -10.14 -2.68
C LYS A 20 10.08 -10.09 -1.15
N LEU A 21 10.98 -9.38 -0.50
CA LEU A 21 11.13 -9.33 0.96
C LEU A 21 10.59 -8.03 1.56
N ALA A 22 10.00 -7.16 0.74
CA ALA A 22 9.41 -5.93 1.24
C ALA A 22 8.17 -6.22 2.10
N GLN A 23 8.14 -5.61 3.27
CA GLN A 23 7.07 -5.73 4.26
C GLN A 23 6.70 -4.35 4.80
N PRO A 24 5.54 -4.22 5.48
CA PRO A 24 5.19 -3.03 6.22
C PRO A 24 6.29 -2.67 7.24
N VAL A 25 6.92 -1.51 7.08
CA VAL A 25 7.98 -1.04 8.00
C VAL A 25 7.59 0.21 8.77
N LYS A 26 6.57 0.95 8.29
CA LYS A 26 6.02 2.11 9.00
C LYS A 26 4.51 2.12 8.95
N TRP A 27 3.96 2.63 10.05
CA TRP A 27 2.53 2.82 10.25
C TRP A 27 2.26 4.25 10.67
N ARG A 28 1.08 4.76 10.31
CA ARG A 28 0.59 6.06 10.75
C ARG A 28 -0.84 5.93 11.24
N THR A 29 -1.20 6.67 12.27
CA THR A 29 -2.58 6.74 12.72
C THR A 29 -3.36 7.70 11.81
N VAL A 30 -4.52 7.25 11.34
CA VAL A 30 -5.51 8.05 10.61
C VAL A 30 -6.84 8.06 11.38
N LYS A 31 -7.65 9.07 11.10
CA LYS A 31 -9.02 9.21 11.61
C LYS A 31 -9.92 9.53 10.41
N ASP A 32 -11.14 9.00 10.43
CA ASP A 32 -12.18 9.29 9.45
C ASP A 32 -11.71 9.08 8.00
N ALA A 33 -11.08 7.92 7.75
CA ALA A 33 -10.44 7.63 6.48
C ALA A 33 -10.90 6.28 5.90
N THR A 34 -11.06 6.21 4.58
CA THR A 34 -11.36 4.95 3.88
C THR A 34 -10.09 4.13 3.72
N VAL A 35 -10.09 2.92 4.26
CA VAL A 35 -8.97 1.98 4.20
C VAL A 35 -9.39 0.65 3.58
N ILE A 36 -8.40 -0.10 3.11
CA ILE A 36 -8.56 -1.51 2.77
C ILE A 36 -7.72 -2.34 3.73
N LYS A 37 -8.34 -3.34 4.33
CA LYS A 37 -7.66 -4.41 5.04
C LYS A 37 -7.46 -5.54 4.06
N VAL A 38 -6.20 -5.87 3.80
CA VAL A 38 -5.83 -6.82 2.76
C VAL A 38 -5.06 -7.98 3.37
N SER A 39 -5.32 -9.17 2.83
CA SER A 39 -4.58 -10.39 3.12
C SER A 39 -3.88 -10.87 1.86
N ARG A 40 -2.60 -11.24 1.97
CA ARG A 40 -1.72 -11.72 0.89
C ARG A 40 -1.69 -10.78 -0.31
N ALA A 41 -1.73 -9.47 -0.06
CA ALA A 41 -1.67 -8.46 -1.09
C ALA A 41 -0.30 -8.46 -1.77
N LYS A 42 -0.29 -8.22 -3.08
CA LYS A 42 0.92 -8.23 -3.91
C LYS A 42 1.25 -6.85 -4.44
N TYR A 43 2.51 -6.47 -4.29
CA TYR A 43 3.04 -5.25 -4.87
C TYR A 43 4.52 -5.41 -5.20
N ARG A 44 4.92 -5.07 -6.43
CA ARG A 44 6.32 -5.10 -6.91
C ARG A 44 7.09 -6.40 -6.55
N GLY A 45 6.38 -7.54 -6.55
CA GLY A 45 6.95 -8.86 -6.26
C GLY A 45 6.92 -9.29 -4.78
N SER A 46 6.52 -8.40 -3.86
CA SER A 46 6.32 -8.71 -2.44
C SER A 46 4.89 -9.14 -2.16
N GLU A 47 4.71 -9.99 -1.14
CA GLU A 47 3.43 -10.41 -0.59
C GLU A 47 3.36 -9.95 0.88
N PHE A 48 2.29 -9.27 1.28
CA PHE A 48 2.13 -8.74 2.64
C PHE A 48 0.68 -8.58 3.04
N ASP A 49 0.48 -8.48 4.35
CA ASP A 49 -0.80 -8.21 4.99
C ASP A 49 -0.78 -6.83 5.64
N GLY A 50 -1.93 -6.16 5.68
CA GLY A 50 -2.03 -4.89 6.38
C GLY A 50 -3.27 -4.08 6.06
N VAL A 51 -3.37 -2.94 6.73
CA VAL A 51 -4.42 -1.95 6.51
C VAL A 51 -3.82 -0.78 5.76
N PHE A 52 -4.33 -0.46 4.57
CA PHE A 52 -3.79 0.59 3.71
C PHE A 52 -4.84 1.67 3.46
N LEU A 53 -4.38 2.92 3.46
CA LEU A 53 -5.22 4.06 3.12
C LEU A 53 -5.48 4.11 1.61
N VAL A 54 -6.74 4.26 1.20
CA VAL A 54 -7.13 4.27 -0.22
C VAL A 54 -7.07 5.67 -0.82
N VAL A 55 -6.72 5.76 -2.11
CA VAL A 55 -6.64 7.05 -2.83
C VAL A 55 -7.99 7.53 -3.36
N ASN A 56 -8.76 6.65 -4.01
CA ASN A 56 -10.02 7.02 -4.67
C ASN A 56 -11.15 6.04 -4.28
N GLY A 57 -12.01 6.47 -3.35
CA GLY A 57 -13.28 5.81 -2.97
C GLY A 57 -13.16 4.35 -2.51
N SER A 58 -14.27 3.70 -2.22
CA SER A 58 -14.29 2.29 -1.79
C SER A 58 -14.24 1.27 -2.94
N SER A 59 -14.46 1.69 -4.19
CA SER A 59 -14.63 0.78 -5.34
C SER A 59 -13.35 0.03 -5.74
N ILE A 60 -13.36 -1.31 -5.71
CA ILE A 60 -12.26 -2.15 -6.18
C ILE A 60 -12.55 -2.58 -7.61
N LYS A 61 -11.58 -2.43 -8.53
CA LYS A 61 -11.70 -2.98 -9.88
C LYS A 61 -11.42 -4.47 -9.82
N GLU A 62 -12.44 -5.28 -10.02
CA GLU A 62 -12.34 -6.74 -10.10
C GLU A 62 -11.81 -7.18 -11.47
N SER A 63 -10.95 -8.19 -11.45
CA SER A 63 -10.53 -8.94 -12.63
C SER A 63 -11.26 -10.29 -12.68
N LYS A 64 -11.37 -10.87 -13.88
CA LYS A 64 -12.00 -12.19 -14.11
C LYS A 64 -11.43 -13.34 -13.28
N SER A 65 -10.28 -13.16 -12.63
CA SER A 65 -9.61 -14.16 -11.79
C SER A 65 -9.87 -13.98 -10.28
N GLY A 66 -10.86 -13.18 -9.87
CA GLY A 66 -11.18 -12.91 -8.45
C GLY A 66 -10.19 -11.97 -7.75
N LYS A 67 -9.21 -11.44 -8.49
CA LYS A 67 -8.23 -10.46 -7.98
C LYS A 67 -8.72 -9.05 -8.25
N GLY A 68 -8.53 -8.17 -7.29
CA GLY A 68 -8.78 -6.75 -7.40
C GLY A 68 -7.50 -5.94 -7.53
N LYS A 69 -7.61 -4.74 -8.07
CA LYS A 69 -6.54 -3.74 -8.00
C LYS A 69 -7.02 -2.47 -7.33
N LYS A 70 -6.20 -1.92 -6.43
CA LYS A 70 -6.56 -0.72 -5.68
C LYS A 70 -5.36 0.18 -5.45
N LYS A 71 -5.53 1.47 -5.73
CA LYS A 71 -4.54 2.52 -5.44
C LYS A 71 -4.58 2.91 -3.96
N VAL A 72 -3.41 2.94 -3.33
CA VAL A 72 -3.25 3.26 -1.91
C VAL A 72 -2.22 4.35 -1.68
N PHE A 73 -2.29 5.03 -0.55
CA PHE A 73 -1.23 5.94 -0.10
C PHE A 73 -0.19 5.15 0.70
N CYS A 74 0.82 4.63 0.00
CA CYS A 74 1.92 3.91 0.64
C CYS A 74 3.26 4.27 -0.02
N LEU A 75 4.30 4.46 0.77
CA LEU A 75 5.65 4.67 0.26
C LEU A 75 6.31 3.33 -0.08
N TRP A 76 7.29 3.39 -0.98
CA TRP A 76 8.17 2.28 -1.30
C TRP A 76 9.60 2.67 -0.95
N TYR A 77 10.19 1.99 0.04
CA TYR A 77 11.50 2.34 0.61
C TYR A 77 11.61 3.81 1.02
N GLY A 78 10.53 4.36 1.59
CA GLY A 78 10.42 5.76 2.01
C GLY A 78 10.24 6.77 0.88
N HIS A 79 9.99 6.33 -0.36
CA HIS A 79 9.84 7.21 -1.52
C HIS A 79 8.46 7.10 -2.17
N GLN A 80 8.05 8.19 -2.79
CA GLN A 80 6.88 8.27 -3.64
C GLN A 80 7.17 7.64 -5.00
N ILE A 81 6.19 6.98 -5.60
CA ILE A 81 6.33 6.39 -6.94
C ILE A 81 6.21 7.49 -8.00
N GLN A 82 6.97 7.37 -9.10
CA GLN A 82 7.17 8.47 -10.05
C GLN A 82 5.89 9.00 -10.71
N THR A 83 4.96 8.12 -11.05
CA THR A 83 3.85 8.45 -11.97
C THR A 83 2.56 8.81 -11.24
N ASP A 84 2.26 8.14 -10.12
CA ASP A 84 0.93 8.20 -9.49
C ASP A 84 1.01 7.63 -8.05
N PHE A 85 0.13 6.69 -7.69
CA PHE A 85 0.10 5.97 -6.43
C PHE A 85 0.41 4.48 -6.61
N PRO A 86 0.88 3.77 -5.57
CA PRO A 86 0.99 2.31 -5.63
C PRO A 86 -0.38 1.69 -5.87
N GLU A 87 -0.44 0.86 -6.90
CA GLU A 87 -1.57 -0.02 -7.18
C GLU A 87 -1.26 -1.41 -6.62
N LEU A 88 -1.93 -1.77 -5.51
CA LEU A 88 -1.85 -3.09 -4.92
C LEU A 88 -2.73 -4.07 -5.68
N THR A 89 -2.21 -5.28 -5.90
CA THR A 89 -3.03 -6.41 -6.32
C THR A 89 -3.51 -7.13 -5.08
N ILE A 90 -4.82 -7.20 -4.91
CA ILE A 90 -5.47 -7.73 -3.71
C ILE A 90 -6.42 -8.85 -4.11
N ASP A 91 -6.69 -9.76 -3.18
CA ASP A 91 -7.72 -10.78 -3.38
C ASP A 91 -9.05 -10.24 -2.83
N ILE A 92 -10.09 -10.18 -3.67
CA ILE A 92 -11.36 -9.55 -3.29
C ILE A 92 -12.09 -10.36 -2.23
N ALA A 93 -11.95 -11.69 -2.24
CA ALA A 93 -12.62 -12.56 -1.26
C ALA A 93 -12.06 -12.37 0.15
N THR A 94 -10.82 -11.89 0.28
CA THR A 94 -10.15 -11.66 1.58
C THR A 94 -9.94 -10.19 1.90
N THR A 95 -10.34 -9.28 1.00
CA THR A 95 -10.19 -7.83 1.22
C THR A 95 -11.46 -7.25 1.79
N GLU A 96 -11.30 -6.45 2.84
CA GLU A 96 -12.37 -5.70 3.47
C GLU A 96 -12.12 -4.20 3.28
N VAL A 97 -13.12 -3.49 2.74
CA VAL A 97 -13.09 -2.03 2.65
C VAL A 97 -13.78 -1.46 3.89
N ILE A 98 -13.09 -0.59 4.62
CA ILE A 98 -13.62 0.00 5.85
C ILE A 98 -13.65 1.52 5.69
N ASP A 99 -14.85 2.08 5.70
CA ASP A 99 -15.07 3.52 5.73
C ASP A 99 -15.04 4.05 7.16
N ASN A 100 -14.72 5.34 7.33
CA ASN A 100 -14.57 5.98 8.64
C ASN A 100 -13.60 5.26 9.60
N TYR A 101 -12.57 4.60 9.05
CA TYR A 101 -11.61 3.87 9.87
C TYR A 101 -10.76 4.81 10.72
N LYS A 102 -10.57 4.42 11.97
CA LYS A 102 -9.71 5.08 12.94
C LYS A 102 -8.72 4.08 13.50
N GLY A 103 -7.45 4.25 13.14
CA GLY A 103 -6.42 3.31 13.57
C GLY A 103 -5.12 3.48 12.81
N LYS A 104 -4.22 2.51 12.99
CA LYS A 104 -2.94 2.46 12.29
C LYS A 104 -3.16 1.93 10.88
N VAL A 105 -2.57 2.62 9.91
CA VAL A 105 -2.45 2.18 8.51
C VAL A 105 -0.99 2.09 8.13
N VAL A 106 -0.65 1.16 7.25
CA VAL A 106 0.67 1.02 6.66
C VAL A 106 0.92 2.21 5.73
N VAL A 107 2.08 2.83 5.88
CA VAL A 107 2.48 4.00 5.09
C VAL A 107 3.79 3.83 4.35
N ASP A 108 4.54 2.76 4.62
CA ASP A 108 5.83 2.48 3.98
C ASP A 108 6.08 0.97 3.91
N LEU A 109 6.49 0.50 2.73
CA LEU A 109 6.90 -0.86 2.45
C LEU A 109 8.39 -0.87 2.11
N ALA A 110 9.17 -1.65 2.83
CA ALA A 110 10.58 -1.85 2.56
C ALA A 110 11.04 -3.22 3.05
N GLU A 111 12.21 -3.65 2.62
CA GLU A 111 12.86 -4.78 3.26
C GLU A 111 13.14 -4.47 4.73
N ALA A 112 12.71 -5.38 5.61
CA ALA A 112 13.14 -5.35 6.99
C ALA A 112 14.67 -5.43 6.99
N LYS A 113 15.35 -4.37 7.43
CA LYS A 113 16.79 -4.43 7.65
C LYS A 113 17.01 -5.50 8.72
N LYS A 114 17.65 -6.61 8.34
CA LYS A 114 18.23 -7.54 9.32
C LYS A 114 19.13 -6.71 10.22
N LYS A 115 18.77 -6.58 11.48
CA LYS A 115 19.66 -6.10 12.53
C LYS A 115 20.73 -7.15 12.78
#